data_AF-A0A945MUW0-F1
#
_entry.id   AF-A0A945MUW0-F1
#
_cell.length_a   1.000
_cell.length_b   1.000
_cell.length_c   1.000
_cell.angle_alpha   90.00
_cell.angle_beta   90.00
_cell.angle_gamma   90.00
#
_symmetry.space_group_name_H-M   'P 1'
#
loop_
_entity.id
_entity.type
_entity.pdbx_description
1 polymer ?
#
loop_
_entity_poly.entity_id
_entity_poly.type
_entity_poly.pdbx_seq_one_letter_code
_entity_poly.pdbx_strand_id
1 'polypeptide(L)'
;MSSSIHQSSADAIIANLTQEFLVDAADRLGELGILVSKAIAGELDMPSVLADIRREVHTLKGTGSTFGFPSVTVIAHHLENYLADLETLDIRLLDDVLRFFDRMQDITDSGENPDDEALAGIVRALPAKGAAGDAGSS
;
A
#
# COMPACT_ATOMS: atom_id res chain seq x y z
N MET A 1 16.53 -28.92 27.54
CA MET A 1 16.51 -27.51 28.01
C MET A 1 17.28 -26.53 27.10
N SER A 2 18.02 -26.99 26.08
CA SER A 2 18.76 -26.09 25.17
C SER A 2 17.94 -25.50 24.00
N SER A 3 16.79 -26.09 23.64
CA SER A 3 15.96 -25.59 22.52
C SER A 3 15.21 -24.29 22.80
N SER A 4 14.82 -24.01 24.06
CA SER A 4 13.98 -22.84 24.38
C SER A 4 14.74 -21.51 24.36
N ILE A 5 16.07 -21.54 24.46
CA ILE A 5 16.91 -20.32 24.57
C ILE A 5 17.24 -19.75 23.17
N HIS A 6 17.36 -20.60 22.15
CA HIS A 6 17.61 -20.19 20.76
C HIS A 6 16.34 -19.77 20.00
N GLN A 7 15.17 -20.32 20.37
CA GLN A 7 13.90 -19.92 19.77
C GLN A 7 13.57 -18.45 20.10
N SER A 8 13.76 -18.06 21.38
CA SER A 8 13.54 -16.69 21.84
C SER A 8 14.41 -15.64 21.13
N SER A 9 15.60 -16.00 20.62
CA SER A 9 16.43 -15.05 19.86
C SER A 9 15.97 -14.89 18.42
N ALA A 10 15.49 -15.96 17.78
CA ALA A 10 14.94 -15.89 16.42
C ALA A 10 13.64 -15.07 16.40
N ASP A 11 12.76 -15.30 17.36
CA ASP A 11 11.51 -14.54 17.51
C ASP A 11 11.79 -13.05 17.77
N ALA A 12 12.81 -12.72 18.58
CA ALA A 12 13.22 -11.33 18.82
C ALA A 12 13.79 -10.66 17.56
N ILE A 13 14.55 -11.38 16.73
CA ILE A 13 15.06 -10.87 15.45
C ILE A 13 13.89 -10.61 14.49
N ILE A 14 12.95 -11.56 14.37
CA ILE A 14 11.77 -11.39 13.52
C ILE A 14 10.94 -10.20 13.98
N ALA A 15 10.71 -10.05 15.29
CA ALA A 15 9.99 -8.90 15.85
C ALA A 15 10.69 -7.58 15.54
N ASN A 16 12.03 -7.53 15.58
CA ASN A 16 12.79 -6.33 15.23
C ASN A 16 12.69 -6.00 13.73
N LEU A 17 12.84 -7.00 12.85
CA LEU A 17 12.68 -6.83 11.39
C LEU A 17 11.24 -6.39 11.02
N THR A 18 10.26 -6.92 11.73
CA THR A 18 8.85 -6.56 11.59
C THR A 18 8.63 -5.08 11.94
N GLN A 19 9.22 -4.61 13.03
CA GLN A 19 9.16 -3.20 13.44
C GLN A 19 9.91 -2.27 12.46
N GLU A 20 11.07 -2.69 11.97
CA GLU A 20 11.80 -1.94 10.94
C GLU A 20 10.98 -1.82 9.65
N PHE A 21 10.35 -2.92 9.22
CA PHE A 21 9.44 -2.90 8.08
C PHE A 21 8.27 -1.93 8.29
N LEU A 22 7.64 -1.92 9.47
CA LEU A 22 6.53 -1.01 9.76
C LEU A 22 6.93 0.46 9.62
N VAL A 23 8.10 0.82 10.17
CA VAL A 23 8.63 2.19 10.06
C VAL A 23 8.93 2.54 8.61
N ASP A 24 9.65 1.68 7.87
CA ASP A 24 9.97 1.91 6.46
C ASP A 24 8.70 2.00 5.59
N ALA A 25 7.70 1.15 5.83
CA ALA A 25 6.43 1.18 5.12
C ALA A 25 5.65 2.48 5.39
N ALA A 26 5.57 2.92 6.65
CA ALA A 26 4.91 4.17 7.02
C ALA A 26 5.61 5.38 6.39
N ASP A 27 6.94 5.45 6.45
CA ASP A 27 7.73 6.53 5.85
C ASP A 27 7.52 6.59 4.32
N ARG A 28 7.60 5.44 3.63
CA ARG A 28 7.34 5.35 2.18
C ARG A 28 5.94 5.82 1.82
N LEU A 29 4.92 5.39 2.56
CA LEU A 29 3.54 5.80 2.31
C LEU A 29 3.35 7.31 2.53
N GLY A 30 4.04 7.89 3.51
CA GLY A 30 4.08 9.33 3.73
C GLY A 30 4.73 10.09 2.57
N GLU A 31 5.89 9.62 2.10
CA GLU A 31 6.58 10.18 0.92
C GLU A 31 5.73 10.12 -0.35
N LEU A 32 5.04 9.00 -0.57
CA LEU A 32 4.10 8.84 -1.68
C LEU A 32 2.91 9.80 -1.58
N GLY A 33 2.39 10.05 -0.38
CA GLY A 33 1.34 11.04 -0.16
C GLY A 33 1.79 12.46 -0.52
N ILE A 34 3.04 12.82 -0.20
CA ILE A 34 3.64 14.10 -0.61
C ILE A 34 3.81 14.17 -2.12
N LEU A 35 4.27 13.09 -2.75
CA LEU A 35 4.42 12.98 -4.20
C LEU A 35 3.07 13.19 -4.91
N VAL A 36 2.00 12.56 -4.43
CA VAL A 36 0.64 12.78 -4.95
C VAL A 36 0.19 14.23 -4.74
N SER A 37 0.45 14.82 -3.58
CA SER A 37 0.08 16.21 -3.29
C SER A 37 0.75 17.20 -4.26
N LYS A 38 2.03 17.00 -4.57
CA LYS A 38 2.76 17.79 -5.57
C LYS A 38 2.22 17.59 -6.98
N ALA A 39 1.82 16.37 -7.32
CA ALA A 39 1.16 16.08 -8.59
C ALA A 39 -0.16 16.86 -8.71
N ILE A 40 -0.99 16.84 -7.66
CA ILE A 40 -2.25 17.61 -7.61
C ILE A 40 -2.00 19.12 -7.77
N ALA A 41 -0.92 19.64 -7.18
CA ALA A 41 -0.50 21.04 -7.33
C ALA A 41 0.02 21.40 -8.74
N GLY A 42 0.16 20.42 -9.65
CA GLY A 42 0.68 20.63 -11.00
C GLY A 42 2.20 20.79 -11.05
N GLU A 43 2.92 20.39 -10.00
CA GLU A 43 4.38 20.52 -9.91
C GLU A 43 5.12 19.34 -10.55
N LEU A 44 4.42 18.24 -10.85
CA LEU A 44 4.99 17.00 -11.37
C LEU A 44 4.23 16.51 -12.61
N ASP A 45 4.95 15.76 -13.45
CA ASP A 45 4.39 15.08 -14.62
C ASP A 45 3.68 13.77 -14.24
N MET A 46 2.44 13.60 -14.70
CA MET A 46 1.56 12.49 -14.30
C MET A 46 2.08 11.09 -14.68
N PRO A 47 2.64 10.88 -15.90
CA PRO A 47 3.33 9.63 -16.24
C PRO A 47 4.48 9.27 -15.29
N SER A 48 5.32 10.24 -14.90
CA SER A 48 6.41 10.01 -13.94
C SER A 48 5.86 9.61 -12.56
N VAL A 49 4.86 10.35 -12.08
CA VAL A 49 4.15 10.07 -10.81
C VAL A 49 3.58 8.65 -10.81
N LEU A 50 2.93 8.23 -11.90
CA LEU A 50 2.40 6.88 -12.05
C LEU A 50 3.49 5.82 -11.99
N ALA A 51 4.63 6.05 -12.64
CA ALA A 51 5.76 5.12 -12.64
C ALA A 51 6.35 4.94 -11.22
N ASP A 52 6.52 6.05 -10.49
CA ASP A 52 7.04 6.04 -9.12
C ASP A 52 6.09 5.31 -8.16
N ILE A 53 4.79 5.61 -8.24
CA ILE A 53 3.77 4.93 -7.43
C ILE A 53 3.79 3.41 -7.71
N ARG A 54 3.81 2.98 -8.97
CA ARG A 54 3.85 1.54 -9.32
C ARG A 54 5.07 0.85 -8.73
N ARG A 55 6.25 1.49 -8.77
CA ARG A 55 7.49 0.92 -8.23
C ARG A 55 7.42 0.73 -6.71
N GLU A 56 6.94 1.73 -5.99
CA GLU A 56 6.83 1.63 -4.53
C GLU A 56 5.74 0.64 -4.11
N VAL A 57 4.59 0.63 -4.79
CA VAL A 57 3.51 -0.34 -4.55
C VAL A 57 3.97 -1.78 -4.80
N HIS A 58 4.76 -2.02 -5.86
CA HIS A 58 5.34 -3.34 -6.13
C HIS A 58 6.27 -3.80 -5.00
N THR A 59 7.07 -2.86 -4.46
CA THR A 59 7.96 -3.13 -3.31
C THR A 59 7.14 -3.49 -2.07
N LEU A 60 6.16 -2.66 -1.69
CA LEU A 60 5.28 -2.89 -0.52
C LEU A 60 4.53 -4.23 -0.64
N LYS A 61 4.05 -4.56 -1.83
CA LYS A 61 3.41 -5.85 -2.11
C LYS A 61 4.34 -7.03 -1.79
N GLY A 62 5.60 -6.95 -2.21
CA GLY A 62 6.59 -8.00 -2.01
C GLY A 62 7.09 -8.13 -0.57
N THR A 63 7.14 -7.03 0.18
CA THR A 63 7.72 -7.00 1.53
C THR A 63 6.69 -7.28 2.64
N GLY A 64 5.43 -6.85 2.49
CA GLY A 64 4.40 -6.98 3.54
C GLY A 64 4.25 -8.39 4.11
N SER A 65 3.89 -9.39 3.29
CA SER A 65 3.78 -10.79 3.71
C SER A 65 5.08 -11.36 4.29
N THR A 66 6.25 -10.91 3.79
CA THR A 66 7.57 -11.37 4.25
C THR A 66 7.82 -10.97 5.70
N PHE A 67 7.35 -9.79 6.11
CA PHE A 67 7.53 -9.24 7.45
C PHE A 67 6.26 -9.31 8.31
N GLY A 68 5.32 -10.20 7.97
CA GLY A 68 4.16 -10.49 8.82
C GLY A 68 2.97 -9.53 8.66
N PHE A 69 2.92 -8.73 7.60
CA PHE A 69 1.80 -7.84 7.26
C PHE A 69 1.16 -8.20 5.93
N PRO A 70 0.52 -9.38 5.81
CA PRO A 70 -0.15 -9.80 4.59
C PRO A 70 -1.30 -8.85 4.19
N SER A 71 -1.92 -8.15 5.14
CA SER A 71 -2.96 -7.16 4.85
C SER A 71 -2.45 -5.99 3.99
N VAL A 72 -1.24 -5.49 4.26
CA VAL A 72 -0.57 -4.48 3.42
C VAL A 72 -0.32 -5.03 2.02
N THR A 73 0.16 -6.28 1.91
CA THR A 73 0.34 -6.93 0.61
C THR A 73 -0.96 -7.05 -0.17
N VAL A 74 -2.08 -7.39 0.49
CA VAL A 74 -3.40 -7.47 -0.14
C VAL A 74 -3.81 -6.12 -0.72
N ILE A 75 -3.73 -5.05 0.06
CA ILE A 75 -4.13 -3.70 -0.38
C ILE A 75 -3.20 -3.20 -1.50
N ALA A 76 -1.88 -3.38 -1.36
CA ALA A 76 -0.90 -3.03 -2.39
C ALA A 76 -1.15 -3.78 -3.69
N HIS A 77 -1.53 -5.06 -3.64
CA HIS A 77 -1.89 -5.82 -4.83
C HIS A 77 -3.18 -5.30 -5.49
N HIS A 78 -4.20 -4.91 -4.72
CA HIS A 78 -5.38 -4.25 -5.27
C HIS A 78 -5.04 -2.93 -5.97
N LEU A 79 -4.15 -2.12 -5.38
CA LEU A 79 -3.67 -0.89 -6.00
C LEU A 79 -2.84 -1.16 -7.27
N GLU A 80 -1.95 -2.15 -7.26
CA GLU A 80 -1.18 -2.55 -8.45
C GLU A 80 -2.11 -2.91 -9.61
N ASN A 81 -3.16 -3.70 -9.35
CA ASN A 81 -4.17 -4.06 -10.34
C ASN A 81 -5.00 -2.85 -10.80
N TYR A 82 -5.36 -1.94 -9.89
CA TYR A 82 -6.05 -0.70 -10.23
C TYR A 82 -5.23 0.15 -11.22
N LEU A 83 -3.91 0.22 -11.01
CA LEU A 83 -2.99 1.00 -11.82
C LEU A 83 -2.53 0.30 -13.10
N ALA A 84 -2.67 -1.03 -13.24
CA ALA A 84 -1.97 -1.84 -14.25
C ALA A 84 -2.05 -1.32 -15.70
N ASP A 85 -3.26 -0.96 -16.16
CA ASP A 85 -3.48 -0.55 -17.56
C ASP A 85 -3.55 0.98 -17.75
N LEU A 86 -3.20 1.78 -16.73
CA LEU A 86 -3.22 3.23 -16.85
C LEU A 86 -1.98 3.72 -17.61
N GLU A 87 -2.15 4.68 -18.50
CA GLU A 87 -1.02 5.38 -19.14
C GLU A 87 -0.65 6.68 -18.42
N THR A 88 -1.62 7.28 -17.73
CA THR A 88 -1.46 8.52 -16.97
C THR A 88 -2.45 8.56 -15.80
N LEU A 89 -2.29 9.55 -14.93
CA LEU A 89 -3.18 9.85 -13.81
C LEU A 89 -3.91 11.16 -14.04
N ASP A 90 -5.15 11.23 -13.57
CA ASP A 90 -5.89 12.47 -13.38
C ASP A 90 -6.16 12.70 -11.89
N ILE A 91 -6.74 13.85 -11.52
CA ILE A 91 -7.00 14.20 -10.12
C ILE A 91 -7.91 13.16 -9.43
N ARG A 92 -8.90 12.62 -10.14
CA ARG A 92 -9.82 11.62 -9.57
C ARG A 92 -9.08 10.31 -9.28
N LEU A 93 -8.16 9.90 -10.17
CA LEU A 93 -7.31 8.74 -9.98
C LEU A 93 -6.32 8.95 -8.83
N LEU A 94 -5.78 10.16 -8.66
CA LEU A 94 -4.92 10.51 -7.53
C LEU A 94 -5.67 10.44 -6.20
N ASP A 95 -6.92 10.91 -6.15
CA ASP A 95 -7.78 10.76 -4.97
C ASP A 95 -8.03 9.28 -4.62
N ASP A 96 -8.25 8.45 -5.64
CA ASP A 96 -8.41 7.01 -5.45
C ASP A 96 -7.10 6.41 -4.88
N VAL A 97 -5.93 6.75 -5.43
CA VAL A 97 -4.62 6.30 -4.92
C VAL A 97 -4.42 6.67 -3.45
N LEU A 98 -4.73 7.91 -3.05
CA LEU A 98 -4.61 8.35 -1.65
C LEU A 98 -5.44 7.46 -0.72
N ARG A 99 -6.65 7.05 -1.12
CA ARG A 99 -7.48 6.16 -0.29
C ARG A 99 -6.81 4.80 -0.05
N PHE A 100 -6.09 4.26 -1.03
CA PHE A 100 -5.31 3.03 -0.81
C PHE A 100 -4.16 3.27 0.16
N PHE A 101 -3.45 4.39 0.01
CA PHE A 101 -2.35 4.75 0.93
C PHE A 101 -2.86 4.93 2.36
N ASP A 102 -3.97 5.63 2.57
CA ASP A 102 -4.58 5.82 3.88
C ASP A 102 -4.90 4.47 4.55
N ARG A 103 -5.46 3.50 3.79
CA ARG A 103 -5.76 2.18 4.36
C ARG A 103 -4.49 1.41 4.74
N MET A 104 -3.40 1.55 3.99
CA MET A 104 -2.12 0.92 4.33
C MET A 104 -1.46 1.64 5.53
N GLN A 105 -1.53 2.97 5.59
CA GLN A 105 -1.00 3.78 6.70
C GLN A 105 -1.71 3.43 8.01
N ASP A 106 -3.05 3.34 8.01
CA ASP A 106 -3.81 2.94 9.20
C ASP A 106 -3.32 1.60 9.78
N ILE A 107 -2.99 0.64 8.91
CA ILE A 107 -2.47 -0.67 9.31
C ILE A 107 -1.03 -0.54 9.85
N THR A 108 -0.15 0.15 9.13
CA THR A 108 1.25 0.28 9.56
C THR A 108 1.38 1.05 10.87
N ASP A 109 0.57 2.09 11.07
CA ASP A 109 0.54 2.90 12.28
C ASP A 109 -0.04 2.13 13.48
N SER A 110 -1.05 1.28 13.24
CA SER A 110 -1.57 0.40 14.28
C SER A 110 -0.57 -0.67 14.70
N GLY A 111 0.31 -1.08 13.79
CA GLY A 111 1.23 -2.20 13.97
C GLY A 111 0.55 -3.57 14.07
N GLU A 112 -0.75 -3.65 13.74
CA GLU A 112 -1.56 -4.86 13.84
C GLU A 112 -2.23 -5.17 12.50
N ASN A 113 -2.34 -6.47 12.15
CA ASN A 113 -3.16 -6.84 11.00
C ASN A 113 -4.64 -6.80 11.39
N PRO A 114 -5.51 -6.22 10.55
CA PRO A 114 -6.94 -6.42 10.70
C PRO A 114 -7.26 -7.92 10.61
N ASP A 115 -8.31 -8.34 11.32
CA ASP A 115 -8.86 -9.67 11.13
C ASP A 115 -9.50 -9.83 9.73
N ASP A 116 -9.86 -11.06 9.37
CA ASP A 116 -10.37 -11.39 8.04
C ASP A 116 -11.64 -10.60 7.66
N GLU A 117 -12.53 -10.35 8.63
CA GLU A 117 -13.79 -9.62 8.40
C GLU A 117 -13.51 -8.13 8.18
N ALA A 118 -12.67 -7.53 9.02
CA ALA A 118 -12.25 -6.14 8.88
C ALA A 118 -11.48 -5.93 7.57
N LEU A 119 -10.56 -6.83 7.22
CA LEU A 119 -9.82 -6.77 5.96
C LEU A 119 -10.75 -6.88 4.75
N ALA A 120 -11.71 -7.80 4.77
CA ALA A 120 -12.71 -7.91 3.70
C ALA A 120 -13.57 -6.64 3.58
N GLY A 121 -13.89 -5.99 4.70
CA GLY A 121 -14.56 -4.69 4.74
C GLY A 121 -13.72 -3.59 4.09
N ILE A 122 -12.44 -3.49 4.45
CA ILE A 122 -11.47 -2.56 3.86
C ILE A 122 -11.40 -2.78 2.35
N VAL A 123 -11.17 -4.01 1.89
CA VAL A 123 -11.04 -4.35 0.46
C VAL A 123 -12.31 -4.00 -0.31
N ARG A 124 -13.50 -4.26 0.23
CA ARG A 124 -14.77 -3.88 -0.41
C ARG A 124 -14.94 -2.36 -0.54
N ALA A 125 -14.37 -1.59 0.38
CA ALA A 125 -14.43 -0.13 0.36
C ALA A 125 -13.36 0.53 -0.54
N LEU A 126 -12.35 -0.23 -0.99
CA LEU A 126 -11.32 0.28 -1.89
C LEU A 126 -11.92 0.70 -3.24
N PRO A 127 -11.37 1.76 -3.88
CA PRO A 127 -11.79 2.15 -5.22
C PRO A 127 -11.71 1.00 -6.23
N ALA A 128 -12.79 0.77 -6.97
CA ALA A 128 -12.86 -0.21 -8.04
C ALA A 128 -12.71 0.46 -9.42
N LYS A 129 -12.02 -0.23 -10.34
CA LYS A 129 -11.94 0.17 -11.75
C LYS A 129 -13.31 -0.04 -12.40
N GLY A 130 -14.18 0.98 -12.38
CA GLY A 130 -15.49 0.88 -13.04
C GLY A 130 -16.64 1.78 -12.59
N ALA A 131 -16.50 2.67 -11.60
CA ALA A 131 -17.61 3.57 -11.25
C ALA A 131 -17.73 4.82 -12.18
N ALA A 132 -16.79 5.03 -13.10
CA ALA A 132 -16.75 6.21 -13.97
C ALA A 132 -16.15 5.92 -15.37
N GLY A 133 -16.42 4.73 -15.94
CA GLY A 133 -15.85 4.30 -17.23
C GLY A 133 -16.86 3.92 -18.32
N ASP A 134 -18.16 3.91 -18.04
CA ASP A 134 -19.19 3.62 -19.03
C ASP A 134 -19.89 4.92 -19.49
N ALA A 135 -19.12 5.79 -20.16
CA ALA A 135 -19.63 6.95 -20.88
C ALA A 135 -18.67 7.27 -22.04
N GLY A 136 -18.62 6.37 -23.02
CA GLY A 136 -17.72 6.51 -24.17
C GLY A 136 -18.00 5.50 -25.28
N SER A 137 -19.26 5.26 -25.59
CA SER A 137 -19.68 4.57 -26.82
C SER A 137 -20.82 5.36 -27.46
N SER A 138 -20.47 6.31 -28.32
CA SER A 138 -21.23 6.78 -29.49
C SER A 138 -20.36 7.72 -30.32
#